data_AF-A0A3L6MQR1-F1
#
_entry.id   AF-A0A3L6MQR1-F1
#
_cell.length_a   1.000
_cell.length_b   1.000
_cell.length_c   1.000
_cell.angle_alpha   90.00
_cell.angle_beta   90.00
_cell.angle_gamma   90.00
#
_symmetry.space_group_name_H-M   'P 1'
#
loop_
_entity.id
_entity.type
_entity.pdbx_description
1 polymer ?
#
loop_
_entity_poly.entity_id
_entity_poly.type
_entity_poly.pdbx_seq_one_letter_code
_entity_poly.pdbx_strand_id
1 'polypeptide(L)'
;MGGAKMSNPFKPKLVDFIVETRDEWKLAGLSIAVVDGDDTFTKSFGYATLPDTPATPETLWYGGSTTKAFTTAALAHLIDSGAYPALSKGWRTPIISIIRDDFVTSDEWATNNLTLEDVASHCSGLSNNDLSIRLEENGRPWTVKDIVRNIRHFPLRAEPRTEFDYNNEGYAVLSYVIEKVTGKRLRDVFKELIWEPLGMNSTFLDLQQAKDAPEHLSRGYYWDEHNKRHEAVPFLPTEIVSGAGAIISNVVDYTKWIKCLLRKASPLSEQVHQDIRRPRFIHNPDPANGLDVSLYGLAWWRTSIQGNVVYWHSGSTNSHGALVYWLPDLDYGVVILANCPSPATEIIMRRVIYDKLGTPEEKRHDVAEDLRNAQRKQKRDVRNATEILFPNRPSGNQPPSLDVSEFSGKYQALGYGTWEFVEVVSKGTPMGVVLVAHRKDLLWKTRVTLHHVSGDFWVAFITILEGDGLPEVFLVAEFRIGADGKPSGLELTFTDREKVNGGRVLLQRMK
;
A
#
# COMPACT_ATOMS: atom_id res chain seq x y z
N MET A 1 -36.64 -9.13 24.78
CA MET A 1 -36.18 -10.41 24.23
C MET A 1 -34.74 -10.58 24.67
N GLY A 2 -34.43 -11.63 25.43
CA GLY A 2 -33.08 -11.84 25.98
C GLY A 2 -32.11 -12.18 24.85
N GLY A 3 -31.18 -11.27 24.55
CA GLY A 3 -30.08 -11.54 23.64
C GLY A 3 -29.25 -12.68 24.20
N ALA A 4 -29.09 -13.75 23.42
CA ALA A 4 -28.13 -14.79 23.75
C ALA A 4 -26.76 -14.13 23.93
N LYS A 5 -26.19 -14.18 25.14
CA LYS A 5 -24.80 -13.75 25.38
C LYS A 5 -23.92 -14.49 24.38
N MET A 6 -23.33 -13.76 23.44
CA MET A 6 -22.51 -14.36 22.40
C MET A 6 -21.21 -14.89 23.00
N SER A 7 -20.79 -16.07 22.56
CA SER A 7 -19.58 -16.72 23.09
C SER A 7 -18.33 -16.08 22.48
N ASN A 8 -17.36 -15.71 23.32
CA ASN A 8 -16.04 -15.23 22.91
C ASN A 8 -15.49 -16.03 21.70
N PRO A 9 -15.14 -15.38 20.58
CA PRO A 9 -14.68 -16.06 19.36
C PRO A 9 -13.33 -16.76 19.56
N PHE A 10 -12.48 -16.30 20.48
CA PHE A 10 -11.13 -16.84 20.74
C PHE A 10 -11.14 -18.14 21.56
N LYS A 11 -11.89 -19.13 21.10
CA LYS A 11 -11.91 -20.51 21.63
C LYS A 11 -10.56 -21.20 21.38
N PRO A 12 -10.20 -22.25 22.16
CA PRO A 12 -8.91 -22.94 22.02
C PRO A 12 -8.55 -23.31 20.57
N LYS A 13 -9.47 -23.92 19.81
CA LYS A 13 -9.23 -24.30 18.41
C LYS A 13 -8.84 -23.12 17.51
N LEU A 14 -9.47 -21.94 17.68
CA LEU A 14 -9.12 -20.75 16.89
C LEU A 14 -7.77 -20.16 17.36
N VAL A 15 -7.52 -20.17 18.66
CA VAL A 15 -6.26 -19.70 19.26
C VAL A 15 -5.08 -20.52 18.74
N ASP A 16 -5.20 -21.85 18.73
CA ASP A 16 -4.17 -22.75 18.22
C ASP A 16 -3.93 -22.50 16.72
N PHE A 17 -5.01 -22.39 15.93
CA PHE A 17 -4.92 -22.05 14.51
C PHE A 17 -4.19 -20.73 14.25
N ILE A 18 -4.47 -19.68 15.04
CA ILE A 18 -3.80 -18.37 14.92
C ILE A 18 -2.31 -18.50 15.22
N VAL A 19 -1.94 -19.24 16.27
CA VAL A 19 -0.53 -19.46 16.65
C VAL A 19 0.20 -20.24 15.56
N GLU A 20 -0.38 -21.33 15.07
CA GLU A 20 0.20 -22.15 14.00
C GLU A 20 0.37 -21.34 12.70
N THR A 21 -0.64 -20.57 12.30
CA THR A 21 -0.57 -19.72 11.10
C THR A 21 0.49 -18.63 11.25
N ARG A 22 0.56 -17.97 12.42
CA ARG A 22 1.60 -16.97 12.69
C ARG A 22 3.00 -17.58 12.55
N ASP A 23 3.21 -18.77 13.10
CA ASP A 23 4.51 -19.43 13.13
C ASP A 23 4.91 -20.01 11.76
N GLU A 24 3.95 -20.51 10.98
CA GLU A 24 4.14 -20.92 9.58
C GLU A 24 4.68 -19.74 8.76
N TRP A 25 4.02 -18.58 8.88
CA TRP A 25 4.30 -17.39 8.08
C TRP A 25 5.32 -16.43 8.71
N LYS A 26 6.04 -16.87 9.75
CA LYS A 26 7.12 -16.12 10.41
C LYS A 26 6.70 -14.70 10.76
N LEU A 27 5.55 -14.55 11.42
CA LEU A 27 5.06 -13.27 11.89
C LEU A 27 5.40 -13.09 13.39
N ALA A 28 6.12 -12.02 13.74
CA ALA A 28 6.62 -11.85 15.10
C ALA A 28 5.51 -11.55 16.12
N GLY A 29 4.52 -10.75 15.74
CA GLY A 29 3.37 -10.47 16.58
C GLY A 29 2.22 -9.81 15.85
N LEU A 30 1.03 -9.98 16.40
CA LEU A 30 -0.21 -9.40 15.90
C LEU A 30 -1.23 -9.18 17.02
N SER A 31 -2.11 -8.21 16.82
CA SER A 31 -3.30 -7.95 17.63
C SER A 31 -4.55 -8.09 16.77
N ILE A 32 -5.59 -8.71 17.32
CA ILE A 32 -6.88 -8.92 16.69
C ILE A 32 -7.97 -8.30 17.56
N ALA A 33 -8.92 -7.62 16.93
CA ALA A 33 -10.20 -7.30 17.54
C ALA A 33 -11.36 -7.80 16.70
N VAL A 34 -12.42 -8.25 17.38
CA VAL A 34 -13.70 -8.65 16.80
C VAL A 34 -14.79 -7.81 17.45
N VAL A 35 -15.58 -7.12 16.63
CA VAL A 35 -16.85 -6.50 17.01
C VAL A 35 -17.96 -7.44 16.57
N ASP A 36 -18.83 -7.82 17.50
CA ASP A 36 -19.98 -8.68 17.22
C ASP A 36 -21.19 -8.16 18.01
N GLY A 37 -22.11 -7.50 17.31
CA GLY A 37 -23.14 -6.74 18.01
C GLY A 37 -22.50 -5.68 18.90
N ASP A 38 -23.02 -5.54 20.13
CA ASP A 38 -22.47 -4.63 21.14
C ASP A 38 -21.14 -5.09 21.75
N ASP A 39 -20.82 -6.37 21.63
CA ASP A 39 -19.63 -6.95 22.24
C ASP A 39 -18.36 -6.66 21.43
N THR A 40 -17.25 -6.49 22.15
CA THR A 40 -15.91 -6.37 21.57
C THR A 40 -15.00 -7.39 22.23
N PHE A 41 -14.29 -8.17 21.42
CA PHE A 41 -13.30 -9.13 21.88
C PHE A 41 -11.94 -8.77 21.29
N THR A 42 -10.91 -8.70 22.12
CA THR A 42 -9.55 -8.44 21.68
C THR A 42 -8.59 -9.52 22.15
N LYS A 43 -7.57 -9.82 21.35
CA LYS A 43 -6.51 -10.75 21.72
C LYS A 43 -5.25 -10.47 20.91
N SER A 44 -4.10 -10.65 21.54
CA SER A 44 -2.79 -10.44 20.92
C SER A 44 -1.92 -11.69 21.05
N PHE A 45 -1.01 -11.86 20.10
CA PHE A 45 -0.17 -13.03 19.97
C PHE A 45 1.25 -12.60 19.61
N GLY A 46 2.25 -13.23 20.22
CA GLY A 46 3.66 -12.94 19.95
C GLY A 46 4.13 -11.64 20.59
N TYR A 47 5.00 -10.92 19.89
CA TYR A 47 5.75 -9.79 20.43
C TYR A 47 5.46 -8.49 19.69
N ALA A 48 5.28 -7.40 20.43
CA ALA A 48 5.30 -6.04 19.87
C ALA A 48 6.73 -5.63 19.48
N THR A 49 7.69 -6.02 20.30
CA THR A 49 9.13 -5.88 20.03
C THR A 49 9.83 -7.16 20.51
N LEU A 50 10.53 -7.83 19.58
CA LEU A 50 11.37 -8.98 19.91
C LEU A 50 12.59 -8.55 20.75
N PRO A 51 13.06 -9.42 21.67
CA PRO A 51 12.54 -10.76 21.96
C PRO A 51 11.58 -10.83 23.16
N ASP A 52 11.34 -9.73 23.88
CA ASP A 52 10.83 -9.77 25.25
C ASP A 52 9.61 -8.89 25.53
N THR A 53 9.20 -8.03 24.59
CA THR A 53 8.02 -7.17 24.76
C THR A 53 6.79 -7.83 24.13
N PRO A 54 5.88 -8.43 24.91
CA PRO A 54 4.70 -9.10 24.37
C PRO A 54 3.75 -8.11 23.69
N ALA A 55 3.06 -8.57 22.65
CA ALA A 55 1.98 -7.80 22.04
C ALA A 55 0.76 -7.74 22.98
N THR A 56 0.12 -6.58 23.03
CA THR A 56 -1.14 -6.33 23.75
C THR A 56 -2.19 -5.74 22.82
N PRO A 57 -3.50 -5.78 23.19
CA PRO A 57 -4.54 -5.12 22.40
C PRO A 57 -4.30 -3.62 22.20
N GLU A 58 -3.64 -2.97 23.15
CA GLU A 58 -3.32 -1.53 23.15
C GLU A 58 -2.02 -1.19 22.43
N THR A 59 -1.20 -2.19 22.06
CA THR A 59 0.03 -1.97 21.29
C THR A 59 -0.29 -1.16 20.03
N LEU A 60 0.52 -0.13 19.77
CA LEU A 60 0.39 0.72 18.59
C LEU A 60 1.11 0.09 17.40
N TRP A 61 0.43 0.04 16.25
CA TRP A 61 0.94 -0.46 14.98
C TRP A 61 0.68 0.57 13.90
N TYR A 62 1.50 0.59 12.86
CA TYR A 62 1.13 1.33 11.64
C TYR A 62 -0.05 0.62 10.95
N GLY A 63 -1.10 1.37 10.68
CA GLY A 63 -2.29 0.90 9.94
C GLY A 63 -2.10 0.91 8.42
N GLY A 64 -0.99 1.47 7.92
CA GLY A 64 -0.70 1.55 6.48
C GLY A 64 -1.88 2.16 5.72
N SER A 65 -2.15 1.62 4.53
CA SER A 65 -3.22 2.10 3.65
C SER A 65 -4.64 2.11 4.19
N THR A 66 -4.93 1.51 5.37
CA THR A 66 -6.22 1.73 6.04
C THR A 66 -6.44 3.21 6.42
N THR A 67 -5.37 4.01 6.48
CA THR A 67 -5.40 5.49 6.60
C THR A 67 -6.30 6.14 5.53
N LYS A 68 -6.35 5.57 4.32
CA LYS A 68 -7.14 6.09 3.20
C LYS A 68 -8.62 6.22 3.56
N ALA A 69 -9.16 5.29 4.35
CA ALA A 69 -10.55 5.33 4.82
C ALA A 69 -10.83 6.50 5.76
N PHE A 70 -9.84 6.95 6.55
CA PHE A 70 -9.95 8.16 7.36
C PHE A 70 -9.86 9.41 6.47
N THR A 71 -8.97 9.41 5.48
CA THR A 71 -8.84 10.51 4.49
C THR A 71 -10.15 10.75 3.76
N THR A 72 -10.78 9.70 3.22
CA THR A 72 -12.03 9.84 2.48
C THR A 72 -13.21 10.15 3.39
N ALA A 73 -13.27 9.59 4.60
CA ALA A 73 -14.33 9.93 5.57
C ALA A 73 -14.25 11.40 6.01
N ALA A 74 -13.04 11.91 6.28
CA ALA A 74 -12.84 13.32 6.61
C ALA A 74 -13.24 14.23 5.45
N LEU A 75 -12.81 13.92 4.22
CA LEU A 75 -13.19 14.71 3.05
C LEU A 75 -14.69 14.65 2.75
N ALA A 76 -15.32 13.48 2.90
CA ALA A 76 -16.78 13.33 2.79
C ALA A 76 -17.50 14.21 3.82
N HIS A 77 -17.03 14.22 5.07
CA HIS A 77 -17.58 15.07 6.12
C HIS A 77 -17.42 16.56 5.79
N LEU A 78 -16.25 16.98 5.32
CA LEU A 78 -16.02 18.38 4.91
C LEU A 78 -16.93 18.79 3.75
N ILE A 79 -17.16 17.91 2.77
CA ILE A 79 -18.13 18.12 1.68
C ILE A 79 -19.55 18.26 2.23
N ASP A 80 -19.98 17.30 3.06
CA ASP A 80 -21.34 17.24 3.60
C ASP A 80 -21.67 18.42 4.52
N SER A 81 -20.67 18.93 5.26
CA SER A 81 -20.83 20.09 6.14
C SER A 81 -21.31 21.35 5.41
N GLY A 82 -21.03 21.46 4.10
CA GLY A 82 -21.30 22.67 3.31
C GLY A 82 -20.51 23.91 3.74
N ALA A 83 -19.61 23.79 4.73
CA ALA A 83 -18.92 24.91 5.36
C ALA A 83 -17.76 25.48 4.50
N TYR A 84 -17.33 24.73 3.47
CA TYR A 84 -16.18 25.06 2.65
C TYR A 84 -16.60 25.32 1.20
N PRO A 85 -16.72 26.60 0.76
CA PRO A 85 -17.14 26.93 -0.60
C PRO A 85 -16.28 26.30 -1.71
N ALA A 86 -15.00 26.06 -1.42
CA ALA A 86 -14.07 25.37 -2.32
C ALA A 86 -14.51 23.93 -2.66
N LEU A 87 -15.34 23.31 -1.80
CA LEU A 87 -15.88 21.96 -1.96
C LEU A 87 -17.37 21.95 -2.39
N SER A 88 -17.91 23.09 -2.83
CA SER A 88 -19.33 23.24 -3.19
C SER A 88 -19.83 22.30 -4.30
N LYS A 89 -18.93 21.76 -5.13
CA LYS A 89 -19.25 20.74 -6.16
C LYS A 89 -19.14 19.31 -5.63
N GLY A 90 -18.93 19.13 -4.34
CA GLY A 90 -18.72 17.84 -3.68
C GLY A 90 -17.56 17.06 -4.30
N TRP A 91 -17.74 15.76 -4.50
CA TRP A 91 -16.74 14.88 -5.12
C TRP A 91 -16.38 15.23 -6.57
N ARG A 92 -17.26 15.94 -7.29
CA ARG A 92 -17.01 16.45 -8.64
C ARG A 92 -16.18 17.73 -8.67
N THR A 93 -15.72 18.22 -7.51
CA THR A 93 -14.83 19.38 -7.44
C THR A 93 -13.53 19.07 -8.19
N PRO A 94 -13.16 19.87 -9.22
CA PRO A 94 -11.88 19.71 -9.90
C PRO A 94 -10.72 20.01 -8.94
N ILE A 95 -9.68 19.18 -8.91
CA ILE A 95 -8.55 19.35 -7.99
C ILE A 95 -7.86 20.71 -8.21
N ILE A 96 -7.74 21.13 -9.46
CA ILE A 96 -7.13 22.42 -9.83
C ILE A 96 -7.92 23.65 -9.35
N SER A 97 -9.18 23.53 -8.94
CA SER A 97 -9.88 24.68 -8.33
C SER A 97 -9.43 24.94 -6.89
N ILE A 98 -8.66 24.02 -6.29
CA ILE A 98 -8.17 24.12 -4.91
C ILE A 98 -6.66 24.33 -4.88
N ILE A 99 -5.90 23.55 -5.67
CA ILE A 99 -4.42 23.50 -5.59
C ILE A 99 -3.73 23.70 -6.95
N ARG A 100 -4.23 24.64 -7.77
CA ARG A 100 -3.76 24.93 -9.13
C ARG A 100 -2.23 25.09 -9.26
N ASP A 101 -1.60 25.75 -8.28
CA ASP A 101 -0.17 26.07 -8.35
C ASP A 101 0.73 24.83 -8.21
N ASP A 102 0.17 23.72 -7.73
CA ASP A 102 0.92 22.52 -7.34
C ASP A 102 0.50 21.29 -8.14
N PHE A 103 -0.80 21.08 -8.36
CA PHE A 103 -1.33 19.92 -9.09
C PHE A 103 -1.37 20.18 -10.60
N VAL A 104 -0.45 19.52 -11.30
CA VAL A 104 -0.36 19.47 -12.76
C VAL A 104 -0.01 18.04 -13.14
N THR A 105 -0.66 17.50 -14.17
CA THR A 105 -0.31 16.20 -14.75
C THR A 105 0.43 16.40 -16.07
N SER A 106 1.00 15.33 -16.64
CA SER A 106 1.62 15.38 -17.96
C SER A 106 0.61 15.63 -19.11
N ASP A 107 -0.69 15.48 -18.84
CA ASP A 107 -1.78 15.70 -19.78
C ASP A 107 -2.60 16.95 -19.39
N GLU A 108 -2.85 17.83 -20.36
CA GLU A 108 -3.56 19.09 -20.11
C GLU A 108 -5.04 18.86 -19.78
N TRP A 109 -5.69 17.88 -20.44
CA TRP A 109 -7.09 17.59 -20.18
C TRP A 109 -7.28 17.03 -18.77
N ALA A 110 -6.47 16.05 -18.37
CA ALA A 110 -6.53 15.45 -17.05
C ALA A 110 -6.21 16.49 -15.97
N THR A 111 -5.23 17.36 -16.20
CA THR A 111 -4.96 18.48 -15.29
C THR A 111 -6.22 19.31 -15.04
N ASN A 112 -6.96 19.65 -16.09
CA ASN A 112 -8.14 20.51 -15.95
C ASN A 112 -9.41 19.81 -15.45
N ASN A 113 -9.51 18.47 -15.60
CA ASN A 113 -10.77 17.74 -15.43
C ASN A 113 -10.76 16.67 -14.34
N LEU A 114 -9.60 16.30 -13.78
CA LEU A 114 -9.55 15.37 -12.66
C LEU A 114 -10.19 15.96 -11.40
N THR A 115 -11.04 15.16 -10.78
CA THR A 115 -11.84 15.52 -9.61
C THR A 115 -11.37 14.78 -8.36
N LEU A 116 -11.87 15.20 -7.20
CA LEU A 116 -11.63 14.51 -5.93
C LEU A 116 -12.08 13.04 -5.99
N GLU A 117 -13.18 12.75 -6.69
CA GLU A 117 -13.69 11.39 -6.87
C GLU A 117 -12.71 10.51 -7.66
N ASP A 118 -12.17 11.03 -8.75
CA ASP A 118 -11.31 10.28 -9.67
C ASP A 118 -10.07 9.76 -8.94
N VAL A 119 -9.52 10.59 -8.06
CA VAL A 119 -8.37 10.23 -7.24
C VAL A 119 -8.74 9.35 -6.04
N ALA A 120 -9.85 9.65 -5.34
CA ALA A 120 -10.29 8.85 -4.20
C ALA A 120 -10.68 7.41 -4.57
N SER A 121 -11.19 7.22 -5.79
CA SER A 121 -11.62 5.92 -6.31
C SER A 121 -10.59 5.23 -7.21
N HIS A 122 -9.36 5.75 -7.29
CA HIS A 122 -8.26 5.18 -8.06
C HIS A 122 -8.56 5.02 -9.56
N CYS A 123 -9.28 5.96 -10.16
CA CYS A 123 -9.60 5.95 -11.58
C CYS A 123 -9.12 7.23 -12.30
N SER A 124 -8.09 7.88 -11.79
CA SER A 124 -7.54 9.11 -12.36
C SER A 124 -6.72 8.90 -13.64
N GLY A 125 -6.38 7.65 -13.99
CA GLY A 125 -5.42 7.36 -15.06
C GLY A 125 -3.95 7.57 -14.67
N LEU A 126 -3.69 8.12 -13.48
CA LEU A 126 -2.36 8.21 -12.88
C LEU A 126 -2.00 6.88 -12.21
N SER A 127 -0.83 6.33 -12.50
CA SER A 127 -0.32 5.14 -11.81
C SER A 127 0.44 5.47 -10.53
N ASN A 128 0.55 4.47 -9.66
CA ASN A 128 1.40 4.54 -8.47
C ASN A 128 2.87 4.70 -8.85
N ASN A 129 3.56 5.65 -8.22
CA ASN A 129 4.96 5.97 -8.48
C ASN A 129 5.79 6.01 -7.18
N ASP A 130 5.60 5.01 -6.31
CA ASP A 130 6.29 4.90 -5.01
C ASP A 130 7.83 4.96 -5.12
N LEU A 131 8.41 4.51 -6.25
CA LEU A 131 9.85 4.60 -6.55
C LEU A 131 10.36 6.03 -6.84
N SER A 132 9.47 7.01 -6.77
CA SER A 132 9.76 8.43 -6.98
C SER A 132 9.74 9.25 -5.68
N ILE A 133 9.20 8.70 -4.60
CA ILE A 133 9.02 9.41 -3.34
C ILE A 133 10.37 9.47 -2.61
N ARG A 134 11.00 10.64 -2.62
CA ARG A 134 12.26 10.90 -1.94
C ARG A 134 12.03 11.35 -0.50
N LEU A 135 12.96 11.05 0.39
CA LEU A 135 12.97 11.53 1.78
C LEU A 135 13.52 12.96 1.88
N GLU A 136 14.49 13.28 1.03
CA GLU A 136 15.19 14.55 1.00
C GLU A 136 15.58 14.88 -0.44
N GLU A 137 15.63 16.18 -0.75
CA GLU A 137 16.23 16.69 -1.99
C GLU A 137 16.91 18.02 -1.71
N ASN A 138 18.16 18.18 -2.14
CA ASN A 138 18.94 19.41 -1.97
C ASN A 138 19.04 19.91 -0.51
N GLY A 139 19.25 19.01 0.46
CA GLY A 139 19.43 19.39 1.86
C GLY A 139 18.13 19.67 2.63
N ARG A 140 16.95 19.48 2.01
CA ARG A 140 15.65 19.68 2.67
C ARG A 140 14.78 18.42 2.62
N PRO A 141 14.03 18.12 3.70
CA PRO A 141 13.03 17.07 3.67
C PRO A 141 12.00 17.31 2.57
N TRP A 142 11.58 16.22 1.93
CA TRP A 142 10.46 16.22 1.00
C TRP A 142 9.13 16.28 1.75
N THR A 143 8.17 16.95 1.13
CA THR A 143 6.83 17.19 1.70
C THR A 143 5.74 16.58 0.81
N VAL A 144 4.53 16.45 1.34
CA VAL A 144 3.34 16.05 0.54
C VAL A 144 3.18 16.94 -0.71
N LYS A 145 3.45 18.24 -0.59
CA LYS A 145 3.44 19.18 -1.71
C LYS A 145 4.45 18.81 -2.80
N ASP A 146 5.61 18.29 -2.43
CA ASP A 146 6.62 17.84 -3.40
C ASP A 146 6.13 16.60 -4.16
N ILE A 147 5.48 15.64 -3.48
CA ILE A 147 4.82 14.49 -4.12
C ILE A 147 3.77 14.98 -5.14
N VAL A 148 2.88 15.88 -4.73
CA VAL A 148 1.84 16.45 -5.60
C VAL A 148 2.44 17.11 -6.83
N ARG A 149 3.52 17.88 -6.65
CA ARG A 149 4.21 18.52 -7.78
C ARG A 149 4.91 17.52 -8.69
N ASN A 150 5.45 16.44 -8.13
CA ASN A 150 6.18 15.41 -8.88
C ASN A 150 5.30 14.69 -9.91
N ILE A 151 3.98 14.64 -9.67
CA ILE A 151 2.99 13.99 -10.56
C ILE A 151 3.10 14.47 -12.03
N ARG A 152 3.49 15.73 -12.26
CA ARG A 152 3.64 16.30 -13.62
C ARG A 152 4.65 15.56 -14.50
N HIS A 153 5.53 14.77 -13.90
CA HIS A 153 6.58 14.03 -14.59
C HIS A 153 6.18 12.62 -15.01
N PHE A 154 4.99 12.15 -14.64
CA PHE A 154 4.52 10.81 -14.97
C PHE A 154 3.48 10.83 -16.08
N PRO A 155 3.60 9.97 -17.10
CA PRO A 155 2.56 9.82 -18.11
C PRO A 155 1.29 9.26 -17.47
N LEU A 156 0.13 9.57 -18.06
CA LEU A 156 -1.07 8.79 -17.80
C LEU A 156 -0.89 7.38 -18.35
N ARG A 157 -1.35 6.40 -17.60
CA ARG A 157 -1.33 5.00 -18.01
C ARG A 157 -2.59 4.58 -18.74
N ALA A 158 -3.71 5.20 -18.38
CA ALA A 158 -5.00 5.01 -19.02
C ALA A 158 -5.73 6.35 -19.09
N GLU A 159 -6.72 6.45 -19.98
CA GLU A 159 -7.61 7.60 -19.98
C GLU A 159 -8.35 7.67 -18.63
N PRO A 160 -8.53 8.87 -18.04
CA PRO A 160 -9.23 9.00 -16.77
C PRO A 160 -10.62 8.34 -16.81
N ARG A 161 -10.97 7.64 -15.72
CA ARG A 161 -12.24 6.93 -15.47
C ARG A 161 -12.44 5.64 -16.27
N THR A 162 -11.44 5.20 -17.05
CA THR A 162 -11.55 3.98 -17.86
C THR A 162 -11.03 2.73 -17.16
N GLU A 163 -10.05 2.89 -16.26
CA GLU A 163 -9.42 1.78 -15.54
C GLU A 163 -9.25 2.10 -14.04
N PHE A 164 -9.22 1.06 -13.23
CA PHE A 164 -8.78 1.13 -11.84
C PHE A 164 -7.26 0.96 -11.77
N ASP A 165 -6.57 1.89 -11.12
CA ASP A 165 -5.14 1.83 -10.85
C ASP A 165 -4.85 2.40 -9.45
N TYR A 166 -4.59 1.50 -8.50
CA TYR A 166 -4.37 1.86 -7.10
C TYR A 166 -3.16 2.79 -6.98
N ASN A 167 -3.36 3.97 -6.39
CA ASN A 167 -2.38 5.05 -6.43
C ASN A 167 -2.25 5.77 -5.08
N ASN A 168 -1.06 5.73 -4.49
CA ASN A 168 -0.74 6.38 -3.22
C ASN A 168 -0.57 7.89 -3.34
N GLU A 169 0.04 8.38 -4.43
CA GLU A 169 0.22 9.82 -4.66
C GLU A 169 -1.12 10.56 -4.80
N GLY A 170 -2.14 9.87 -5.30
CA GLY A 170 -3.51 10.35 -5.28
C GLY A 170 -4.01 10.70 -3.88
N TYR A 171 -3.70 9.86 -2.89
CA TYR A 171 -4.07 10.16 -1.51
C TYR A 171 -3.20 11.25 -0.88
N ALA A 172 -1.96 11.42 -1.33
CA ALA A 172 -1.16 12.61 -1.01
C ALA A 172 -1.81 13.91 -1.55
N VAL A 173 -2.41 13.86 -2.76
CA VAL A 173 -3.21 14.97 -3.31
C VAL A 173 -4.41 15.27 -2.40
N LEU A 174 -5.17 14.25 -1.98
CA LEU A 174 -6.33 14.44 -1.09
C LEU A 174 -5.92 15.01 0.28
N SER A 175 -4.81 14.53 0.84
CA SER A 175 -4.23 15.11 2.06
C SER A 175 -3.95 16.60 1.89
N TYR A 176 -3.26 16.97 0.81
CA TYR A 176 -2.93 18.37 0.54
C TYR A 176 -4.16 19.24 0.28
N VAL A 177 -5.18 18.70 -0.39
CA VAL A 177 -6.49 19.37 -0.57
C VAL A 177 -7.15 19.64 0.78
N ILE A 178 -7.22 18.66 1.68
CA ILE A 178 -7.83 18.83 3.01
C ILE A 178 -7.10 19.93 3.79
N GLU A 179 -5.76 19.92 3.81
CA GLU A 179 -4.98 20.94 4.50
C GLU A 179 -5.18 22.34 3.89
N LYS A 180 -5.30 22.44 2.56
CA LYS A 180 -5.53 23.71 1.86
C LYS A 180 -6.91 24.28 2.10
N VAL A 181 -7.94 23.44 2.13
CA VAL A 181 -9.32 23.86 2.35
C VAL A 181 -9.54 24.26 3.82
N THR A 182 -8.96 23.51 4.75
CA THR A 182 -9.20 23.71 6.19
C THR A 182 -8.22 24.68 6.85
N GLY A 183 -7.02 24.84 6.29
CA GLY A 183 -5.91 25.55 6.93
C GLY A 183 -5.28 24.81 8.12
N LYS A 184 -5.69 23.55 8.37
CA LYS A 184 -5.22 22.71 9.47
C LYS A 184 -4.31 21.60 8.95
N ARG A 185 -3.47 21.03 9.83
CA ARG A 185 -2.72 19.81 9.48
C ARG A 185 -3.70 18.64 9.39
N LEU A 186 -3.44 17.68 8.51
CA LEU A 186 -4.32 16.53 8.30
C LEU A 186 -4.61 15.77 9.61
N ARG A 187 -3.58 15.60 10.46
CA ARG A 187 -3.71 14.93 11.76
C ARG A 187 -4.73 15.61 12.67
N ASP A 188 -4.81 16.95 12.63
CA ASP A 188 -5.70 17.72 13.49
C ASP A 188 -7.14 17.60 12.97
N VAL A 189 -7.32 17.58 11.64
CA VAL A 189 -8.62 17.32 11.00
C VAL A 189 -9.15 15.93 11.37
N PHE A 190 -8.32 14.87 11.28
CA PHE A 190 -8.74 13.53 11.69
C PHE A 190 -9.08 13.46 13.18
N LYS A 191 -8.27 14.11 14.01
CA LYS A 191 -8.48 14.14 15.45
C LYS A 191 -9.81 14.77 15.82
N GLU A 192 -10.09 15.96 15.32
CA GLU A 192 -11.31 16.71 15.62
C GLU A 192 -12.58 16.05 15.04
N LEU A 193 -12.51 15.56 13.79
CA LEU A 193 -13.71 15.06 13.10
C LEU A 193 -14.05 13.61 13.43
N ILE A 194 -13.05 12.78 13.72
CA ILE A 194 -13.23 11.33 13.82
C ILE A 194 -12.76 10.82 15.18
N TRP A 195 -11.50 11.07 15.55
CA TRP A 195 -10.89 10.35 16.67
C TRP A 195 -11.41 10.80 18.03
N GLU A 196 -11.45 12.11 18.32
CA GLU A 196 -11.97 12.63 19.58
C GLU A 196 -13.46 12.29 19.79
N PRO A 197 -14.36 12.50 18.81
CA PRO A 197 -15.77 12.13 18.98
C PRO A 197 -16.01 10.65 19.19
N LEU A 198 -15.14 9.79 18.63
CA LEU A 198 -15.20 8.33 18.83
C LEU A 198 -14.43 7.85 20.06
N GLY A 199 -13.65 8.73 20.71
CA GLY A 199 -12.77 8.40 21.83
C GLY A 199 -11.57 7.55 21.43
N MET A 200 -11.08 7.65 20.19
CA MET A 200 -9.86 6.98 19.70
C MET A 200 -8.61 7.74 20.18
N ASN A 201 -8.32 7.62 21.48
CA ASN A 201 -7.29 8.42 22.17
C ASN A 201 -5.85 7.96 21.90
N SER A 202 -5.68 6.77 21.33
CA SER A 202 -4.38 6.13 21.08
C SER A 202 -4.19 5.95 19.57
N THR A 203 -4.58 6.98 18.81
CA THR A 203 -4.55 7.03 17.35
C THR A 203 -3.86 8.30 16.88
N PHE A 204 -2.89 8.16 15.98
CA PHE A 204 -1.95 9.22 15.61
C PHE A 204 -1.69 9.23 14.10
N LEU A 205 -1.29 10.40 13.59
CA LEU A 205 -0.69 10.55 12.24
C LEU A 205 0.74 11.13 12.32
N ASP A 206 1.30 11.16 13.52
CA ASP A 206 2.60 11.73 13.84
C ASP A 206 3.40 10.71 14.63
N LEU A 207 4.55 10.32 14.09
CA LEU A 207 5.41 9.29 14.69
C LEU A 207 5.91 9.69 16.07
N GLN A 208 6.22 10.97 16.30
CA GLN A 208 6.74 11.40 17.59
C GLN A 208 5.65 11.34 18.66
N GLN A 209 4.42 11.78 18.33
CA GLN A 209 3.26 11.61 19.22
C GLN A 209 3.00 10.14 19.57
N ALA A 210 3.13 9.23 18.61
CA ALA A 210 2.98 7.80 18.85
C ALA A 210 4.10 7.21 19.73
N LYS A 211 5.34 7.74 19.64
CA LYS A 211 6.45 7.31 20.51
C LYS A 211 6.34 7.83 21.94
N ASP A 212 5.76 9.03 22.09
CA ASP A 212 5.58 9.69 23.38
C ASP A 212 4.28 9.26 24.09
N ALA A 213 3.44 8.46 23.41
CA ALA A 213 2.22 7.89 23.95
C ALA A 213 2.51 6.88 25.09
N PRO A 214 1.57 6.67 26.03
CA PRO A 214 1.74 5.67 27.08
C PRO A 214 1.69 4.22 26.55
N GLU A 215 1.04 3.98 25.41
CA GLU A 215 1.04 2.68 24.74
C GLU A 215 2.36 2.40 24.02
N HIS A 216 2.73 1.12 23.96
CA HIS A 216 3.97 0.71 23.31
C HIS A 216 3.82 0.69 21.77
N LEU A 217 4.69 1.43 21.06
CA LEU A 217 4.81 1.37 19.61
C LEU A 217 5.61 0.15 19.16
N SER A 218 4.96 -0.76 18.42
CA SER A 218 5.58 -2.00 17.95
C SER A 218 6.75 -1.73 17.00
N ARG A 219 7.81 -2.54 17.12
CA ARG A 219 8.87 -2.59 16.10
C ARG A 219 8.40 -3.47 14.95
N GLY A 220 8.59 -3.03 13.72
CA GLY A 220 8.33 -3.84 12.54
C GLY A 220 9.50 -4.74 12.15
N TYR A 221 9.21 -5.86 11.50
CA TYR A 221 10.18 -6.88 11.13
C TYR A 221 9.93 -7.45 9.73
N TYR A 222 10.99 -7.93 9.09
CA TYR A 222 10.90 -8.92 8.00
C TYR A 222 11.63 -10.20 8.40
N TRP A 223 11.29 -11.31 7.75
CA TRP A 223 11.99 -12.57 7.93
C TRP A 223 13.14 -12.68 6.91
N ASP A 224 14.37 -12.73 7.42
CA ASP A 224 15.56 -12.98 6.62
C ASP A 224 15.70 -14.50 6.39
N GLU A 225 15.39 -14.94 5.17
CA GLU A 225 15.48 -16.35 4.80
C GLU A 225 16.91 -16.90 4.77
N HIS A 226 17.92 -16.05 4.60
CA HIS A 226 19.33 -16.46 4.59
C HIS A 226 19.84 -16.71 6.01
N ASN A 227 19.60 -15.74 6.90
CA ASN A 227 20.06 -15.81 8.29
C ASN A 227 19.07 -16.52 9.23
N LYS A 228 17.88 -16.90 8.73
CA LYS A 228 16.80 -17.57 9.47
C LYS A 228 16.43 -16.83 10.77
N ARG A 229 16.28 -15.51 10.66
CA ARG A 229 15.94 -14.64 11.80
C ARG A 229 15.07 -13.47 11.37
N HIS A 230 14.41 -12.86 12.35
CA HIS A 230 13.74 -11.57 12.15
C HIS A 230 14.75 -10.43 12.14
N GLU A 231 14.62 -9.54 11.16
CA GLU A 231 15.40 -8.30 11.07
C GLU A 231 14.50 -7.10 11.32
N ALA A 232 14.96 -6.20 12.19
CA ALA A 232 14.19 -5.03 12.58
C ALA A 232 14.19 -3.98 11.47
N VAL A 233 13.02 -3.39 11.22
CA VAL A 233 12.84 -2.33 10.22
C VAL A 233 12.77 -0.96 10.92
N PRO A 234 13.43 0.08 10.38
CA PRO A 234 13.28 1.44 10.87
C PRO A 234 11.82 1.92 10.82
N PHE A 235 11.49 2.87 11.69
CA PHE A 235 10.16 3.49 11.67
C PHE A 235 9.97 4.34 10.41
N LEU A 236 8.80 4.22 9.80
CA LEU A 236 8.43 4.98 8.61
C LEU A 236 8.11 6.43 8.99
N PRO A 237 8.65 7.45 8.28
CA PRO A 237 8.29 8.84 8.51
C PRO A 237 6.84 9.11 8.09
N THR A 238 6.02 9.57 9.03
CA THR A 238 4.57 9.73 8.84
C THR A 238 4.20 10.96 8.03
N GLU A 239 5.02 12.01 8.07
CA GLU A 239 4.73 13.32 7.46
C GLU A 239 4.62 13.24 5.93
N ILE A 240 5.51 12.48 5.30
CA ILE A 240 5.55 12.34 3.84
C ILE A 240 4.54 11.31 3.32
N VAL A 241 4.23 10.28 4.13
CA VAL A 241 3.23 9.26 3.81
C VAL A 241 1.80 9.82 3.93
N SER A 242 1.57 10.67 4.94
CA SER A 242 0.34 11.41 5.15
C SER A 242 -0.93 10.52 5.05
N GLY A 243 -2.01 11.03 4.46
CA GLY A 243 -3.30 10.35 4.35
C GLY A 243 -3.31 9.11 3.44
N ALA A 244 -2.19 8.76 2.79
CA ALA A 244 -2.07 7.54 2.03
C ALA A 244 -1.81 6.31 2.91
N GLY A 245 -1.15 6.48 4.07
CA GLY A 245 -0.70 5.32 4.85
C GLY A 245 -0.14 5.56 6.26
N ALA A 246 -0.21 6.77 6.80
CA ALA A 246 0.56 7.17 7.99
C ALA A 246 -0.10 6.88 9.34
N ILE A 247 -1.31 6.33 9.40
CA ILE A 247 -2.01 6.13 10.68
C ILE A 247 -1.24 5.14 11.56
N ILE A 248 -1.13 5.47 12.83
CA ILE A 248 -0.61 4.61 13.89
C ILE A 248 -1.72 4.48 14.94
N SER A 249 -2.11 3.26 15.29
CA SER A 249 -3.23 3.03 16.21
C SER A 249 -3.17 1.61 16.79
N ASN A 250 -4.14 1.25 17.61
CA ASN A 250 -4.30 -0.08 18.17
C ASN A 250 -5.67 -0.68 17.83
N VAL A 251 -5.83 -1.99 18.07
CA VAL A 251 -7.08 -2.67 17.68
C VAL A 251 -8.28 -2.24 18.54
N VAL A 252 -8.04 -1.74 19.76
CA VAL A 252 -9.08 -1.21 20.65
C VAL A 252 -9.71 0.04 20.04
N ASP A 253 -8.92 0.99 19.56
CA ASP A 253 -9.41 2.19 18.89
C ASP A 253 -10.09 1.89 17.55
N TYR A 254 -9.52 0.97 16.76
CA TYR A 254 -10.17 0.52 15.52
C TYR A 254 -11.55 -0.10 15.76
N THR A 255 -11.84 -0.68 16.93
CA THR A 255 -13.19 -1.17 17.23
C THR A 255 -14.23 -0.04 17.33
N LYS A 256 -13.83 1.14 17.80
CA LYS A 256 -14.69 2.32 17.89
C LYS A 256 -15.00 2.84 16.49
N TRP A 257 -13.99 2.86 15.62
CA TRP A 257 -14.14 3.16 14.19
C TRP A 257 -15.07 2.17 13.49
N ILE A 258 -14.87 0.87 13.68
CA ILE A 258 -15.75 -0.18 13.11
C ILE A 258 -17.19 -0.02 13.61
N LYS A 259 -17.41 0.21 14.90
CA LYS A 259 -18.76 0.40 15.46
C LYS A 259 -19.46 1.61 14.84
N CYS A 260 -18.73 2.71 14.62
CA CYS A 260 -19.23 3.88 13.89
C CYS A 260 -19.67 3.50 12.48
N LEU A 261 -18.79 2.79 11.75
CA LEU A 261 -19.06 2.32 10.40
C LEU A 261 -20.28 1.40 10.35
N LEU A 262 -20.32 0.31 11.13
CA LEU A 262 -21.42 -0.67 11.12
C LEU A 262 -22.79 -0.01 11.36
N ARG A 263 -22.85 0.89 12.36
CA ARG A 263 -24.11 1.41 12.91
C ARG A 263 -24.56 2.73 12.33
N LYS A 264 -23.82 3.25 11.35
CA LYS A 264 -24.07 4.59 10.79
C LYS A 264 -24.09 5.68 11.87
N ALA A 265 -23.21 5.54 12.87
CA ALA A 265 -23.24 6.42 14.03
C ALA A 265 -22.48 7.73 13.77
N SER A 266 -22.80 8.75 14.57
CA SER A 266 -21.99 9.95 14.73
C SER A 266 -20.52 9.60 15.04
N PRO A 267 -19.55 10.44 14.66
CA PRO A 267 -19.68 11.83 14.16
C PRO A 267 -20.01 11.95 12.66
N LEU A 268 -20.07 10.85 11.92
CA LEU A 268 -20.40 10.90 10.50
C LEU A 268 -21.91 10.98 10.31
N SER A 269 -22.37 11.85 9.41
CA SER A 269 -23.78 11.95 9.06
C SER A 269 -24.25 10.71 8.27
N GLU A 270 -25.56 10.53 8.16
CA GLU A 270 -26.14 9.48 7.30
C GLU A 270 -25.66 9.64 5.84
N GLN A 271 -25.52 10.87 5.36
CA GLN A 271 -25.06 11.14 4.00
C GLN A 271 -23.61 10.71 3.80
N VAL A 272 -22.72 11.00 4.75
CA VAL A 272 -21.32 10.51 4.72
C VAL A 272 -21.28 8.98 4.78
N HIS A 273 -22.11 8.36 5.61
CA HIS A 273 -22.23 6.91 5.73
C HIS A 273 -22.72 6.23 4.45
N GLN A 274 -23.66 6.85 3.74
CA GLN A 274 -24.10 6.38 2.42
C GLN A 274 -22.97 6.48 1.41
N ASP A 275 -22.17 7.53 1.49
CA ASP A 275 -21.15 7.83 0.51
C ASP A 275 -19.94 6.90 0.59
N ILE A 276 -19.41 6.66 1.79
CA ILE A 276 -18.28 5.74 2.01
C ILE A 276 -18.63 4.29 1.66
N ARG A 277 -19.92 3.93 1.68
CA ARG A 277 -20.42 2.62 1.26
C ARG A 277 -20.66 2.49 -0.23
N ARG A 278 -20.73 3.61 -0.96
CA ARG A 278 -21.19 3.62 -2.35
C ARG A 278 -20.06 3.17 -3.28
N PRO A 279 -20.21 2.07 -4.05
CA PRO A 279 -19.21 1.67 -5.01
C PRO A 279 -19.09 2.71 -6.13
N ARG A 280 -17.86 2.96 -6.58
CA ARG A 280 -17.52 3.92 -7.64
C ARG A 280 -16.93 3.24 -8.87
N PHE A 281 -16.27 2.10 -8.69
CA PHE A 281 -15.61 1.37 -9.77
C PHE A 281 -15.77 -0.15 -9.60
N ILE A 282 -15.77 -0.90 -10.70
CA ILE A 282 -15.69 -2.37 -10.70
C ILE A 282 -14.20 -2.73 -10.74
N HIS A 283 -13.67 -3.17 -9.60
CA HIS A 283 -12.25 -3.54 -9.47
C HIS A 283 -11.97 -4.90 -10.13
N ASN A 284 -12.81 -5.90 -9.85
CA ASN A 284 -12.75 -7.20 -10.51
C ASN A 284 -14.18 -7.69 -10.79
N PRO A 285 -14.58 -7.83 -12.07
CA PRO A 285 -15.90 -8.31 -12.44
C PRO A 285 -16.08 -9.82 -12.20
N ASP A 286 -15.00 -10.57 -12.01
CA ASP A 286 -15.04 -12.02 -11.87
C ASP A 286 -14.86 -12.45 -10.41
N PRO A 287 -15.71 -13.35 -9.89
CA PRO A 287 -15.50 -13.97 -8.57
C PRO A 287 -14.15 -14.68 -8.50
N ALA A 288 -13.40 -14.45 -7.40
CA ALA A 288 -12.06 -15.02 -7.21
C ALA A 288 -11.74 -15.17 -5.71
N ASN A 289 -10.87 -16.12 -5.36
CA ASN A 289 -10.36 -16.32 -3.99
C ASN A 289 -11.46 -16.45 -2.91
N GLY A 290 -12.56 -17.11 -3.28
CA GLY A 290 -13.74 -17.28 -2.44
C GLY A 290 -14.51 -15.99 -2.14
N LEU A 291 -14.29 -14.94 -2.93
CA LEU A 291 -15.01 -13.67 -2.94
C LEU A 291 -15.83 -13.54 -4.23
N ASP A 292 -16.92 -12.78 -4.14
CA ASP A 292 -17.73 -12.38 -5.29
C ASP A 292 -17.13 -11.16 -6.00
N VAL A 293 -17.83 -10.60 -7.00
CA VAL A 293 -17.49 -9.37 -7.71
C VAL A 293 -16.92 -8.32 -6.76
N SER A 294 -15.72 -7.85 -7.06
CA SER A 294 -15.02 -6.84 -6.26
C SER A 294 -15.30 -5.46 -6.84
N LEU A 295 -15.83 -4.58 -6.00
CA LEU A 295 -16.04 -3.17 -6.29
C LEU A 295 -15.07 -2.34 -5.43
N TYR A 296 -14.83 -1.10 -5.83
CA TYR A 296 -14.08 -0.14 -5.03
C TYR A 296 -14.84 1.18 -4.92
N GLY A 297 -14.76 1.82 -3.76
CA GLY A 297 -15.40 3.10 -3.46
C GLY A 297 -14.42 4.10 -2.86
N LEU A 298 -14.85 4.77 -1.80
CA LEU A 298 -14.04 5.75 -1.09
C LEU A 298 -13.13 5.07 -0.05
N ALA A 299 -12.05 4.46 -0.52
CA ALA A 299 -11.09 3.67 0.28
C ALA A 299 -11.69 2.41 0.93
N TRP A 300 -12.66 1.79 0.28
CA TRP A 300 -13.19 0.49 0.66
C TRP A 300 -13.36 -0.38 -0.58
N TRP A 301 -12.78 -1.58 -0.54
CA TRP A 301 -13.26 -2.65 -1.40
C TRP A 301 -14.61 -3.13 -0.85
N ARG A 302 -15.53 -3.43 -1.77
CA ARG A 302 -16.83 -4.00 -1.45
C ARG A 302 -17.03 -5.27 -2.27
N THR A 303 -17.33 -6.38 -1.60
CA THR A 303 -17.59 -7.70 -2.21
C THR A 303 -18.62 -8.45 -1.36
N SER A 304 -18.80 -9.75 -1.60
CA SER A 304 -19.55 -10.63 -0.71
C SER A 304 -18.74 -11.88 -0.32
N ILE A 305 -18.96 -12.36 0.91
CA ILE A 305 -18.50 -13.68 1.39
C ILE A 305 -19.75 -14.49 1.72
N GLN A 306 -19.98 -15.58 0.97
CA GLN A 306 -21.14 -16.46 1.14
C GLN A 306 -22.47 -15.68 1.18
N GLY A 307 -22.62 -14.68 0.31
CA GLY A 307 -23.81 -13.84 0.20
C GLY A 307 -23.90 -12.65 1.15
N ASN A 308 -22.97 -12.51 2.11
CA ASN A 308 -22.95 -11.37 3.03
C ASN A 308 -22.07 -10.26 2.47
N VAL A 309 -22.58 -9.02 2.42
CA VAL A 309 -21.80 -7.87 1.95
C VAL A 309 -20.66 -7.58 2.92
N VAL A 310 -19.46 -7.43 2.37
CA VAL A 310 -18.23 -7.15 3.11
C VAL A 310 -17.62 -5.88 2.54
N TYR A 311 -17.26 -4.98 3.45
CA TYR A 311 -16.35 -3.88 3.16
C TYR A 311 -15.01 -4.19 3.80
N TRP A 312 -13.94 -4.03 3.04
CA TRP A 312 -12.61 -4.30 3.55
C TRP A 312 -11.55 -3.39 2.96
N HIS A 313 -10.46 -3.24 3.69
CA HIS A 313 -9.27 -2.55 3.22
C HIS A 313 -8.04 -3.11 3.93
N SER A 314 -6.99 -3.39 3.16
CA SER A 314 -5.68 -3.79 3.69
C SER A 314 -4.78 -2.58 3.91
N GLY A 315 -3.77 -2.72 4.74
CA GLY A 315 -2.73 -1.73 4.93
C GLY A 315 -1.39 -2.42 5.03
N SER A 316 -0.41 -1.84 4.35
CA SER A 316 0.98 -2.28 4.47
C SER A 316 1.88 -1.06 4.54
N THR A 317 2.93 -1.21 5.32
CA THR A 317 4.18 -0.46 5.18
C THR A 317 5.31 -1.46 4.93
N ASN A 318 6.56 -1.02 4.83
CA ASN A 318 7.74 -1.90 4.84
C ASN A 318 7.86 -2.74 6.12
N SER A 319 7.10 -2.41 7.17
CA SER A 319 7.37 -2.87 8.54
C SER A 319 6.13 -3.38 9.27
N HIS A 320 4.92 -3.09 8.80
CA HIS A 320 3.67 -3.45 9.48
C HIS A 320 2.57 -3.81 8.48
N GLY A 321 1.68 -4.70 8.91
CA GLY A 321 0.48 -5.11 8.17
C GLY A 321 -0.79 -4.78 8.95
N ALA A 322 -1.84 -4.39 8.24
CA ALA A 322 -3.16 -4.11 8.77
C ALA A 322 -4.23 -4.71 7.85
N LEU A 323 -5.33 -5.17 8.44
CA LEU A 323 -6.46 -5.68 7.68
C LEU A 323 -7.75 -5.43 8.43
N VAL A 324 -8.70 -4.78 7.77
CA VAL A 324 -9.98 -4.37 8.35
C VAL A 324 -11.11 -4.92 7.50
N TYR A 325 -12.03 -5.65 8.11
CA TYR A 325 -13.26 -6.16 7.50
C TYR A 325 -14.46 -5.73 8.33
N TRP A 326 -15.54 -5.32 7.70
CA TRP A 326 -16.82 -5.07 8.37
C TRP A 326 -18.01 -5.48 7.49
N LEU A 327 -18.99 -6.12 8.13
CA LEU A 327 -20.14 -6.80 7.55
C LEU A 327 -21.41 -6.21 8.18
N PRO A 328 -22.00 -5.17 7.57
CA PRO A 328 -23.13 -4.44 8.16
C PRO A 328 -24.33 -5.33 8.48
N ASP A 329 -24.65 -6.27 7.59
CA ASP A 329 -25.83 -7.13 7.72
C ASP A 329 -25.74 -8.08 8.93
N LEU A 330 -24.53 -8.26 9.47
CA LEU A 330 -24.25 -9.12 10.63
C LEU A 330 -23.91 -8.32 11.90
N ASP A 331 -23.90 -6.97 11.84
CA ASP A 331 -23.29 -6.09 12.86
C ASP A 331 -21.93 -6.62 13.33
N TYR A 332 -21.08 -7.03 12.38
CA TYR A 332 -19.84 -7.76 12.63
C TYR A 332 -18.64 -7.10 11.98
N GLY A 333 -17.52 -7.00 12.67
CA GLY A 333 -16.28 -6.48 12.10
C GLY A 333 -15.04 -7.05 12.77
N VAL A 334 -13.94 -7.08 12.03
CA VAL A 334 -12.67 -7.65 12.48
C VAL A 334 -11.53 -6.75 12.04
N VAL A 335 -10.59 -6.50 12.95
CA VAL A 335 -9.32 -5.82 12.65
C VAL A 335 -8.17 -6.70 13.08
N ILE A 336 -7.16 -6.80 12.22
CA ILE A 336 -5.86 -7.40 12.54
C ILE A 336 -4.78 -6.37 12.24
N LEU A 337 -3.93 -6.10 13.22
CA LEU A 337 -2.72 -5.27 13.09
C LEU A 337 -1.50 -6.11 13.46
N ALA A 338 -0.40 -5.95 12.73
CA ALA A 338 0.75 -6.84 12.81
C ALA A 338 2.07 -6.11 12.50
N ASN A 339 3.19 -6.62 13.02
CA ASN A 339 4.54 -6.07 12.77
C ASN A 339 5.24 -6.66 11.54
N CYS A 340 4.45 -7.09 10.55
CA CYS A 340 4.91 -7.42 9.21
C CYS A 340 3.67 -7.51 8.29
N PRO A 341 3.69 -7.00 7.05
CA PRO A 341 2.74 -7.42 6.03
C PRO A 341 2.87 -8.93 5.83
N SER A 342 1.83 -9.71 6.15
CA SER A 342 1.91 -11.17 6.13
C SER A 342 0.63 -11.80 5.61
N PRO A 343 0.72 -12.84 4.75
CA PRO A 343 -0.43 -13.67 4.34
C PRO A 343 -1.23 -14.24 5.53
N ALA A 344 -0.59 -14.42 6.69
CA ALA A 344 -1.25 -14.89 7.91
C ALA A 344 -2.47 -14.04 8.28
N THR A 345 -2.44 -12.71 8.04
CA THR A 345 -3.55 -11.82 8.45
C THR A 345 -4.82 -12.13 7.68
N GLU A 346 -4.76 -12.33 6.36
CA GLU A 346 -5.91 -12.70 5.53
C GLU A 346 -6.41 -14.13 5.85
N ILE A 347 -5.49 -15.08 6.07
CA ILE A 347 -5.85 -16.46 6.47
C ILE A 347 -6.63 -16.46 7.78
N ILE A 348 -6.14 -15.75 8.79
CA ILE A 348 -6.78 -15.62 10.09
C ILE A 348 -8.10 -14.85 9.97
N MET A 349 -8.12 -13.73 9.24
CA MET A 349 -9.32 -12.93 8.99
C MET A 349 -10.46 -13.78 8.43
N ARG A 350 -10.16 -14.55 7.38
CA ARG A 350 -11.15 -15.41 6.71
C ARG A 350 -11.58 -16.56 7.59
N ARG A 351 -10.67 -17.15 8.40
CA ARG A 351 -11.03 -18.15 9.41
C ARG A 351 -12.03 -17.60 10.42
N VAL A 352 -11.78 -16.41 10.96
CA VAL A 352 -12.64 -15.74 11.96
C VAL A 352 -14.03 -15.45 11.37
N ILE A 353 -14.10 -14.99 10.12
CA ILE A 353 -15.38 -14.75 9.43
C ILE A 353 -16.12 -16.08 9.18
N TYR A 354 -15.45 -17.13 8.72
CA TYR A 354 -16.09 -18.43 8.52
C TYR A 354 -16.60 -19.07 9.82
N ASP A 355 -15.90 -18.87 10.94
CA ASP A 355 -16.38 -19.31 12.25
C ASP A 355 -17.65 -18.54 12.67
N LYS A 356 -17.74 -17.23 12.39
CA LYS A 356 -18.95 -16.42 12.60
C LYS A 356 -20.12 -16.89 11.73
N LEU A 357 -19.85 -17.24 10.48
CA LEU A 357 -20.87 -17.73 9.53
C LEU A 357 -21.29 -19.19 9.81
N GLY A 358 -20.60 -19.89 10.72
CA GLY A 358 -20.87 -21.31 10.99
C GLY A 358 -20.53 -22.21 9.80
N THR A 359 -19.63 -21.77 8.91
CA THR A 359 -19.26 -22.51 7.70
C THR A 359 -18.51 -23.80 8.09
N PRO A 360 -18.99 -25.00 7.69
CA PRO A 360 -18.25 -26.24 7.89
C PRO A 360 -16.86 -26.20 7.25
N GLU A 361 -15.85 -26.84 7.85
CA GLU A 361 -14.44 -26.73 7.41
C GLU A 361 -14.25 -27.14 5.95
N GLU A 362 -14.93 -28.21 5.53
CA GLU A 362 -14.92 -28.75 4.17
C GLU A 362 -15.57 -27.84 3.11
N LYS A 363 -16.32 -26.81 3.54
CA LYS A 363 -16.96 -25.81 2.67
C LYS A 363 -16.23 -24.47 2.64
N ARG A 364 -15.13 -24.33 3.39
CA ARG A 364 -14.36 -23.09 3.43
C ARG A 364 -13.45 -23.01 2.22
N HIS A 365 -13.30 -21.81 1.68
CA HIS A 365 -12.30 -21.55 0.66
C HIS A 365 -10.90 -21.64 1.26
N ASP A 366 -9.97 -22.33 0.60
CA ASP A 366 -8.59 -22.48 1.07
C ASP A 366 -7.74 -21.26 0.70
N VAL A 367 -7.94 -20.19 1.46
CA VAL A 367 -7.19 -18.93 1.34
C VAL A 367 -5.70 -19.14 1.55
N ALA A 368 -5.30 -20.09 2.40
CA ALA A 368 -3.91 -20.37 2.67
C ALA A 368 -3.22 -20.98 1.44
N GLU A 369 -3.89 -21.88 0.72
CA GLU A 369 -3.35 -22.46 -0.50
C GLU A 369 -3.25 -21.46 -1.65
N ASP A 370 -4.24 -20.57 -1.81
CA ASP A 370 -4.15 -19.47 -2.79
C ASP A 370 -2.92 -18.60 -2.54
N LEU A 371 -2.67 -18.22 -1.28
CA LEU A 371 -1.54 -17.37 -0.91
C LEU A 371 -0.20 -18.11 -1.06
N ARG A 372 -0.14 -19.40 -0.73
CA ARG A 372 1.04 -20.24 -1.02
C ARG A 372 1.30 -20.33 -2.52
N ASN A 373 0.25 -20.50 -3.33
CA ASN A 373 0.37 -20.55 -4.78
C ASN A 373 0.82 -19.21 -5.37
N ALA A 374 0.29 -18.09 -4.86
CA ALA A 374 0.75 -16.75 -5.24
C ALA A 374 2.24 -16.55 -4.91
N GLN A 375 2.69 -16.96 -3.71
CA GLN A 375 4.11 -16.86 -3.33
C GLN A 375 5.02 -17.76 -4.18
N ARG A 376 4.58 -19.00 -4.48
CA ARG A 376 5.29 -19.92 -5.40
C ARG A 376 5.38 -19.32 -6.80
N LYS A 377 4.28 -18.75 -7.31
CA LYS A 377 4.21 -18.07 -8.60
C LYS A 377 5.15 -16.87 -8.64
N GLN A 378 5.14 -15.99 -7.65
CA GLN A 378 6.06 -14.85 -7.58
C GLN A 378 7.52 -15.28 -7.63
N LYS A 379 7.92 -16.27 -6.82
CA LYS A 379 9.28 -16.81 -6.81
C LYS A 379 9.67 -17.41 -8.16
N ARG A 380 8.73 -18.10 -8.83
CA ARG A 380 8.95 -18.64 -10.18
C ARG A 380 9.09 -17.53 -11.21
N ASP A 381 8.20 -16.54 -11.19
CA ASP A 381 8.19 -15.45 -12.15
C ASP A 381 9.47 -14.60 -12.03
N VAL A 382 9.99 -14.36 -10.82
CA VAL A 382 11.29 -13.71 -10.61
C VAL A 382 12.43 -14.53 -11.21
N ARG A 383 12.46 -15.86 -11.00
CA ARG A 383 13.50 -16.73 -11.59
C ARG A 383 13.46 -16.75 -13.12
N ASN A 384 12.26 -16.63 -13.69
CA ASN A 384 12.02 -16.68 -15.13
C ASN A 384 11.85 -15.28 -15.74
N ALA A 385 12.25 -14.22 -15.03
CA ALA A 385 11.98 -12.84 -15.43
C ALA A 385 12.50 -12.53 -16.84
N THR A 386 13.67 -13.08 -17.20
CA THR A 386 14.22 -12.92 -18.55
C THR A 386 13.37 -13.58 -19.62
N GLU A 387 12.86 -14.80 -19.42
CA GLU A 387 11.95 -15.43 -20.39
C GLU A 387 10.60 -14.70 -20.47
N ILE A 388 10.09 -14.20 -19.34
CA ILE A 388 8.82 -13.47 -19.28
C ILE A 388 8.92 -12.16 -20.06
N LEU A 389 9.98 -11.39 -19.85
CA LEU A 389 10.15 -10.08 -20.49
C LEU A 389 10.66 -10.16 -21.93
N PHE A 390 11.41 -11.21 -22.27
CA PHE A 390 12.02 -11.39 -23.58
C PHE A 390 11.71 -12.78 -24.18
N PRO A 391 10.42 -13.12 -24.40
CA PRO A 391 10.01 -14.46 -24.83
C PRO A 391 10.53 -14.83 -26.23
N ASN A 392 10.80 -13.82 -27.07
CA ASN A 392 11.26 -13.99 -28.45
C ASN A 392 12.77 -13.73 -28.63
N ARG A 393 13.57 -13.79 -27.54
CA ARG A 393 15.01 -13.55 -27.65
C ARG A 393 15.70 -14.65 -28.49
N PRO A 394 16.62 -14.32 -29.40
CA PRO A 394 17.41 -15.32 -30.12
C PRO A 394 18.23 -16.20 -29.17
N SER A 395 18.49 -17.45 -29.55
CA SER A 395 19.26 -18.42 -28.75
C SER A 395 20.77 -18.11 -28.64
N GLY A 396 21.24 -17.00 -29.22
CA GLY A 396 22.60 -16.49 -29.09
C GLY A 396 22.59 -15.18 -28.32
N ASN A 397 23.13 -15.18 -27.09
CA ASN A 397 23.30 -13.96 -26.31
C ASN A 397 24.34 -13.08 -27.00
N GLN A 398 23.91 -12.01 -27.67
CA GLN A 398 24.84 -11.01 -28.17
C GLN A 398 25.43 -10.26 -26.98
N PRO A 399 26.76 -10.04 -26.92
CA PRO A 399 27.34 -9.21 -25.88
C PRO A 399 26.72 -7.79 -25.92
N PRO A 400 26.77 -7.02 -24.82
CA PRO A 400 26.39 -5.62 -24.86
C PRO A 400 27.24 -4.86 -25.88
N SER A 401 26.71 -3.73 -26.40
CA SER A 401 27.42 -2.93 -27.41
C SER A 401 28.73 -2.33 -26.88
N LEU A 402 28.93 -2.31 -25.56
CA LEU A 402 30.09 -1.77 -24.85
C LEU A 402 30.46 -2.68 -23.67
N ASP A 403 31.65 -2.47 -23.10
CA ASP A 403 32.04 -3.13 -21.85
C ASP A 403 31.08 -2.73 -20.72
N VAL A 404 30.74 -3.69 -19.84
CA VAL A 404 29.74 -3.46 -18.77
C VAL A 404 30.12 -2.28 -17.88
N SER A 405 31.42 -2.08 -17.63
CA SER A 405 31.95 -0.96 -16.87
C SER A 405 31.58 0.40 -17.46
N GLU A 406 31.46 0.51 -18.79
CA GLU A 406 31.14 1.77 -19.47
C GLU A 406 29.72 2.26 -19.21
N PHE A 407 28.80 1.35 -18.88
CA PHE A 407 27.44 1.68 -18.48
C PHE A 407 27.33 2.19 -17.04
N SER A 408 28.40 2.08 -16.23
CA SER A 408 28.42 2.67 -14.89
C SER A 408 28.31 4.21 -14.96
N GLY A 409 27.74 4.79 -13.91
CA GLY A 409 27.59 6.23 -13.75
C GLY A 409 26.18 6.65 -13.33
N LYS A 410 25.95 7.96 -13.39
CA LYS A 410 24.70 8.59 -12.95
C LYS A 410 23.74 8.77 -14.11
N TYR A 411 22.49 8.37 -13.88
CA TYR A 411 21.38 8.54 -14.82
C TYR A 411 20.23 9.26 -14.11
N GLN A 412 19.54 10.17 -14.76
CA GLN A 412 18.53 11.02 -14.13
C GLN A 412 17.23 11.07 -14.93
N ALA A 413 16.10 11.03 -14.22
CA ALA A 413 14.78 11.34 -14.76
C ALA A 413 14.07 12.33 -13.82
N LEU A 414 13.39 13.33 -14.36
CA LEU A 414 12.80 14.45 -13.59
C LEU A 414 11.85 13.98 -12.47
N GLY A 415 11.10 12.89 -12.68
CA GLY A 415 10.23 12.30 -11.66
C GLY A 415 10.93 11.35 -10.69
N TYR A 416 11.94 10.59 -11.15
CA TYR A 416 12.55 9.50 -10.38
C TYR A 416 13.89 9.85 -9.73
N GLY A 417 14.39 11.07 -9.94
CA GLY A 417 15.68 11.53 -9.43
C GLY A 417 16.87 10.87 -10.12
N THR A 418 17.99 10.80 -9.41
CA THR A 418 19.26 10.27 -9.93
C THR A 418 19.51 8.84 -9.46
N TRP A 419 19.93 7.99 -10.39
CA TRP A 419 20.27 6.59 -10.19
C TRP A 419 21.75 6.43 -10.51
N GLU A 420 22.55 6.08 -9.52
CA GLU A 420 23.98 5.85 -9.69
C GLU A 420 24.25 4.35 -9.77
N PHE A 421 24.58 3.88 -10.97
CA PHE A 421 24.92 2.49 -11.21
C PHE A 421 26.42 2.26 -11.07
N VAL A 422 26.77 1.26 -10.28
CA VAL A 422 28.13 0.76 -10.14
C VAL A 422 28.21 -0.70 -10.54
N GLU A 423 29.35 -1.08 -11.09
CA GLU A 423 29.65 -2.46 -11.42
C GLU A 423 29.85 -3.30 -10.15
N VAL A 424 29.21 -4.46 -10.10
CA VAL A 424 29.35 -5.44 -9.02
C VAL A 424 29.51 -6.84 -9.62
N VAL A 425 30.48 -7.60 -9.10
CA VAL A 425 30.60 -9.02 -9.42
C VAL A 425 29.57 -9.80 -8.61
N SER A 426 28.48 -10.23 -9.27
CA SER A 426 27.46 -11.07 -8.67
C SER A 426 27.97 -12.50 -8.52
N LYS A 427 27.93 -13.02 -7.29
CA LYS A 427 28.14 -14.44 -6.98
C LYS A 427 26.83 -15.25 -7.04
N GLY A 428 25.71 -14.62 -7.38
CA GLY A 428 24.39 -15.24 -7.47
C GLY A 428 24.13 -15.89 -8.84
N THR A 429 22.88 -16.23 -9.14
CA THR A 429 22.48 -16.73 -10.46
C THR A 429 21.67 -15.65 -11.20
N PRO A 430 22.06 -15.23 -12.42
CA PRO A 430 23.27 -15.63 -13.12
C PRO A 430 24.54 -15.06 -12.45
N MET A 431 25.60 -15.85 -12.44
CA MET A 431 26.94 -15.39 -12.03
C MET A 431 27.48 -14.47 -13.11
N GLY A 432 28.06 -13.34 -12.73
CA GLY A 432 28.61 -12.41 -13.70
C GLY A 432 28.65 -10.97 -13.20
N VAL A 433 29.07 -10.08 -14.08
CA VAL A 433 29.08 -8.64 -13.84
C VAL A 433 27.66 -8.10 -13.97
N VAL A 434 27.17 -7.42 -12.93
CA VAL A 434 25.88 -6.73 -12.90
C VAL A 434 26.07 -5.26 -12.59
N LEU A 435 25.10 -4.42 -12.94
CA LEU A 435 25.07 -3.02 -12.51
C LEU A 435 24.08 -2.87 -11.36
N VAL A 436 24.48 -2.17 -10.32
CA VAL A 436 23.67 -1.98 -9.11
C VAL A 436 23.52 -0.50 -8.81
N ALA A 437 22.30 -0.05 -8.56
CA ALA A 437 22.03 1.27 -7.98
C ALA A 437 21.33 1.14 -6.63
N HIS A 438 21.85 1.80 -5.60
CA HIS A 438 21.24 1.88 -4.29
C HIS A 438 20.53 3.23 -4.11
N ARG A 439 19.20 3.20 -4.10
CA ARG A 439 18.32 4.35 -3.89
C ARG A 439 17.90 4.44 -2.43
N LYS A 440 18.84 4.84 -1.58
CA LYS A 440 18.62 5.04 -0.13
C LYS A 440 17.96 6.39 0.19
N ASP A 441 17.87 7.27 -0.80
CA ASP A 441 17.19 8.56 -0.76
C ASP A 441 15.66 8.44 -0.86
N LEU A 442 15.15 7.27 -1.25
CA LEU A 442 13.71 7.01 -1.37
C LEU A 442 13.07 6.64 -0.02
N LEU A 443 11.78 6.95 0.11
CA LEU A 443 10.93 6.49 1.21
C LEU A 443 10.98 4.96 1.33
N TRP A 444 10.78 4.28 0.20
CA TRP A 444 10.99 2.85 0.05
C TRP A 444 12.41 2.61 -0.45
N LYS A 445 13.36 2.50 0.48
CA LYS A 445 14.77 2.33 0.13
C LYS A 445 14.95 1.10 -0.74
N THR A 446 15.49 1.31 -1.93
CA THR A 446 15.46 0.30 -2.99
C THR A 446 16.85 0.02 -3.53
N ARG A 447 17.09 -1.23 -3.90
CA ARG A 447 18.21 -1.65 -4.74
C ARG A 447 17.67 -2.02 -6.11
N VAL A 448 18.28 -1.46 -7.14
CA VAL A 448 18.04 -1.80 -8.54
C VAL A 448 19.23 -2.62 -9.02
N THR A 449 18.98 -3.79 -9.59
CA THR A 449 20.03 -4.65 -10.14
C THR A 449 19.72 -4.95 -11.60
N LEU A 450 20.64 -4.57 -12.50
CA LEU A 450 20.52 -4.83 -13.93
C LEU A 450 21.27 -6.11 -14.27
N HIS A 451 20.55 -7.07 -14.85
CA HIS A 451 21.10 -8.31 -15.37
C HIS A 451 21.07 -8.26 -16.90
N HIS A 452 22.22 -8.50 -17.53
CA HIS A 452 22.33 -8.49 -18.98
C HIS A 452 21.50 -9.61 -19.61
N VAL A 453 20.86 -9.33 -20.73
CA VAL A 453 20.08 -10.31 -21.50
C VAL A 453 20.74 -10.56 -22.85
N SER A 454 20.77 -9.56 -23.73
CA SER A 454 21.37 -9.65 -25.07
C SER A 454 21.46 -8.25 -25.68
N GLY A 455 22.57 -7.93 -26.35
CA GLY A 455 22.82 -6.58 -26.85
C GLY A 455 22.68 -5.57 -25.71
N ASP A 456 21.99 -4.47 -25.96
CA ASP A 456 21.77 -3.41 -24.95
C ASP A 456 20.51 -3.61 -24.09
N PHE A 457 19.93 -4.82 -24.09
CA PHE A 457 18.77 -5.18 -23.27
C PHE A 457 19.16 -5.88 -21.97
N TRP A 458 18.48 -5.49 -20.90
CA TRP A 458 18.71 -5.90 -19.53
C TRP A 458 17.38 -6.16 -18.82
N VAL A 459 17.41 -6.96 -17.76
CA VAL A 459 16.33 -7.02 -16.77
C VAL A 459 16.72 -6.17 -15.58
N ALA A 460 15.88 -5.20 -15.22
CA ALA A 460 16.03 -4.45 -13.97
C ALA A 460 15.20 -5.09 -12.86
N PHE A 461 15.85 -5.64 -11.84
CA PHE A 461 15.18 -6.12 -10.63
C PHE A 461 15.15 -5.02 -9.57
N ILE A 462 13.96 -4.73 -9.06
CA ILE A 462 13.70 -3.72 -8.04
C ILE A 462 13.44 -4.45 -6.72
N THR A 463 14.31 -4.26 -5.72
CA THR A 463 14.25 -4.92 -4.41
C THR A 463 14.22 -3.89 -3.30
N ILE A 464 13.26 -3.97 -2.38
CA ILE A 464 13.29 -3.16 -1.16
C ILE A 464 14.43 -3.65 -0.24
N LEU A 465 15.26 -2.73 0.23
CA LEU A 465 16.43 -3.04 1.06
C LEU A 465 16.04 -3.50 2.48
N GLU A 466 14.89 -3.08 2.96
CA GLU A 466 14.33 -3.40 4.27
C GLU A 466 13.21 -4.44 4.13
N GLY A 467 13.48 -5.53 3.41
CA GLY A 467 12.53 -6.61 3.12
C GLY A 467 13.22 -7.97 2.95
N ASP A 468 12.47 -8.99 2.56
CA ASP A 468 12.92 -10.40 2.46
C ASP A 468 13.97 -10.67 1.36
N GLY A 469 14.35 -9.63 0.61
CA GLY A 469 15.35 -9.68 -0.44
C GLY A 469 14.84 -10.20 -1.78
N LEU A 470 13.57 -10.59 -1.90
CA LEU A 470 12.96 -10.91 -3.19
C LEU A 470 12.63 -9.62 -3.96
N PRO A 471 12.96 -9.54 -5.26
CA PRO A 471 12.53 -8.43 -6.10
C PRO A 471 11.01 -8.31 -6.12
N GLU A 472 10.50 -7.12 -5.82
CA GLU A 472 9.06 -6.83 -5.90
C GLU A 472 8.61 -6.75 -7.35
N VAL A 473 9.44 -6.10 -8.17
CA VAL A 473 9.18 -5.83 -9.59
C VAL A 473 10.44 -6.16 -10.41
N PHE A 474 10.22 -6.62 -11.64
CA PHE A 474 11.26 -6.73 -12.66
C PHE A 474 10.78 -6.07 -13.94
N LEU A 475 11.65 -5.29 -14.58
CA LEU A 475 11.31 -4.44 -15.72
C LEU A 475 12.25 -4.70 -16.90
N VAL A 476 11.76 -4.41 -18.11
CA VAL A 476 12.64 -4.28 -19.28
C VAL A 476 13.48 -3.01 -19.10
N ALA A 477 14.78 -3.16 -19.28
CA ALA A 477 15.74 -2.08 -19.30
C ALA A 477 16.54 -2.11 -20.61
N GLU A 478 16.74 -0.95 -21.23
CA GLU A 478 17.49 -0.81 -22.48
C GLU A 478 18.45 0.38 -22.38
N PHE A 479 19.74 0.16 -22.57
CA PHE A 479 20.68 1.29 -22.66
C PHE A 479 20.62 1.92 -24.06
N ARG A 480 20.64 3.25 -24.09
CA ARG A 480 20.75 4.04 -25.31
C ARG A 480 22.22 4.43 -25.49
N ILE A 481 22.77 4.18 -26.68
CA ILE A 481 24.14 4.61 -27.06
C ILE A 481 24.05 5.87 -27.91
N GLY A 482 24.82 6.89 -27.55
CA GLY A 482 24.94 8.15 -28.27
C GLY A 482 25.78 8.00 -29.55
N ALA A 483 25.70 9.01 -30.42
CA ALA A 483 26.50 9.07 -31.65
C ALA A 483 28.02 9.14 -31.38
N ASP A 484 28.42 9.48 -30.15
CA ASP A 484 29.80 9.48 -29.67
C ASP A 484 30.29 8.09 -29.21
N GLY A 485 29.46 7.05 -29.36
CA GLY A 485 29.76 5.68 -28.94
C GLY A 485 29.66 5.47 -27.44
N LYS A 486 29.11 6.42 -26.67
CA LYS A 486 28.99 6.32 -25.21
C LYS A 486 27.53 6.13 -24.78
N PRO A 487 27.26 5.51 -23.62
CA PRO A 487 25.91 5.49 -23.07
C PRO A 487 25.36 6.90 -22.91
N SER A 488 24.14 7.13 -23.40
CA SER A 488 23.42 8.40 -23.37
C SER A 488 22.17 8.35 -22.48
N GLY A 489 21.65 7.14 -22.21
CA GLY A 489 20.55 6.95 -21.27
C GLY A 489 20.22 5.49 -21.02
N LEU A 490 19.28 5.27 -20.10
CA LEU A 490 18.70 3.99 -19.73
C LEU A 490 17.18 4.12 -19.79
N GLU A 491 16.53 3.39 -20.69
CA GLU A 491 15.07 3.33 -20.78
C GLU A 491 14.54 2.17 -19.93
N LEU A 492 13.60 2.45 -19.03
CA LEU A 492 12.86 1.46 -18.26
C LEU A 492 11.43 1.39 -18.77
N THR A 493 10.93 0.17 -19.01
CA THR A 493 9.52 -0.04 -19.37
C THR A 493 8.75 -0.56 -18.18
N PHE A 494 7.88 0.28 -17.62
CA PHE A 494 6.98 -0.06 -16.53
C PHE A 494 5.73 -0.74 -17.10
N THR A 495 5.86 -2.00 -17.53
CA THR A 495 4.73 -2.84 -17.93
C THR A 495 4.04 -3.41 -16.70
N ASP A 496 2.71 -3.45 -16.74
CA ASP A 496 1.99 -4.35 -15.85
C ASP A 496 2.14 -5.78 -16.38
N ARG A 497 2.24 -6.76 -15.48
CA ARG A 497 2.50 -8.17 -15.86
C ARG A 497 1.46 -8.75 -16.83
N GLU A 498 0.32 -8.06 -17.00
CA GLU A 498 -0.81 -8.45 -17.84
C GLU A 498 -1.16 -7.43 -18.95
N LYS A 499 -0.49 -6.26 -19.04
CA LYS A 499 -0.82 -5.22 -20.05
C LYS A 499 0.42 -4.71 -20.79
N VAL A 500 0.33 -4.70 -22.12
CA VAL A 500 1.42 -4.41 -23.08
C VAL A 500 1.80 -2.92 -23.17
N ASN A 501 0.94 -2.01 -22.70
CA ASN A 501 1.19 -0.56 -22.79
C ASN A 501 1.69 0.00 -21.45
N GLY A 502 2.91 -0.40 -21.07
CA GLY A 502 3.61 0.21 -19.95
C GLY A 502 4.17 1.61 -20.28
N GLY A 503 4.20 2.49 -19.28
CA GLY A 503 4.89 3.77 -19.42
C GLY A 503 6.40 3.56 -19.58
N ARG A 504 7.03 4.22 -20.55
CA ARG A 504 8.49 4.21 -20.72
C ARG A 504 9.10 5.42 -20.04
N VAL A 505 10.19 5.20 -19.30
CA VAL A 505 10.93 6.25 -18.61
C VAL A 505 12.36 6.22 -19.07
N LEU A 506 12.82 7.30 -19.69
CA LEU A 506 14.21 7.48 -20.06
C LEU A 506 14.96 8.19 -18.93
N LEU A 507 15.90 7.51 -18.31
CA LEU A 507 16.91 8.13 -17.45
C LEU A 507 18.08 8.59 -18.32
N GLN A 508 18.28 9.89 -18.42
CA GLN A 508 19.37 10.47 -19.21
C GLN A 508 20.69 10.35 -18.46
N ARG A 509 21.77 9.98 -19.14
CA ARG A 509 23.08 9.92 -18.52
C ARG A 509 23.55 11.34 -18.16
N MET A 510 23.98 11.51 -16.91
CA MET A 510 24.58 12.75 -16.44
C MET A 510 26.03 12.83 -16.93
N LYS A 511 26.45 14.03 -17.34
CA LYS A 511 27.81 14.30 -17.81
C LYS A 511 28.85 14.24 -16.70
#